data_AF-A0AAU9HIA3-F1
#
_entry.id   AF-A0AAU9HIA3-F1
#
_cell.length_a   1.000
_cell.length_b   1.000
_cell.length_c   1.000
_cell.angle_alpha   90.00
_cell.angle_beta   90.00
_cell.angle_gamma   90.00
#
_symmetry.space_group_name_H-M   'P 1'
#
loop_
_entity.id
_entity.type
_entity.pdbx_description
1 polymer ?
#
loop_
_entity_poly.entity_id
_entity_poly.type
_entity_poly.pdbx_seq_one_letter_code
_entity_poly.pdbx_strand_id
1 'polypeptide(L)'
;MVFGFSVEVDDIVMVKKGRKEKNLPRWFAIKLCQDLTGLNLQALADVFNVEHYSAISKAVGRLNTLIVEDKKVKLQLDKLQDCLMSEVKI
;
A
#
# COMPACT_ATOMS: atom_id res chain seq x y z
N MET A 1 2.83 -4.14 13.84
CA MET A 1 1.73 -3.15 13.72
C MET A 1 2.16 -2.16 12.67
N VAL A 2 1.45 -2.00 11.55
CA VAL A 2 1.78 -0.95 10.58
C VAL A 2 1.22 0.37 11.11
N PHE A 3 2.10 1.32 11.43
CA PHE A 3 1.71 2.59 12.05
C PHE A 3 0.53 3.24 11.32
N GLY A 4 -0.54 3.59 12.03
CA GLY A 4 -1.75 4.22 11.45
C GLY A 4 -2.89 3.26 11.08
N PHE A 5 -2.66 1.95 11.04
CA PHE A 5 -3.72 0.94 10.90
C PHE A 5 -3.51 -0.21 11.89
N SER A 6 -4.54 -0.60 12.64
CA SER A 6 -4.51 -1.79 13.51
C SER A 6 -4.64 -3.08 12.68
N VAL A 7 -3.69 -3.32 11.78
CA VAL A 7 -3.63 -4.50 10.91
C VAL A 7 -2.27 -5.19 11.03
N GLU A 8 -2.28 -6.52 10.94
CA GLU A 8 -1.07 -7.33 10.92
C GLU A 8 -0.41 -7.28 9.54
N VAL A 9 0.89 -7.60 9.46
CA VAL A 9 1.61 -7.62 8.18
C VAL A 9 0.97 -8.61 7.22
N ASP A 10 0.52 -9.77 7.72
CA ASP A 10 -0.17 -10.78 6.92
C ASP A 10 -1.51 -10.30 6.35
N ASP A 11 -2.21 -9.36 7.01
CA ASP A 11 -3.42 -8.71 6.46
C ASP A 11 -3.14 -7.78 5.28
N ILE A 12 -1.88 -7.33 5.15
CA ILE A 12 -1.40 -6.45 4.11
C ILE A 12 -0.84 -7.27 2.96
N VAL A 13 0.02 -8.25 3.23
CA VAL A 13 0.71 -9.04 2.19
C VAL A 13 -0.14 -10.19 1.65
N MET A 14 -1.01 -10.81 2.45
CA MET A 14 -1.83 -11.94 1.96
C MET A 14 -3.21 -11.51 1.45
N VAL A 15 -3.65 -12.14 0.35
CA VAL A 15 -5.02 -11.97 -0.16
C VAL A 15 -5.97 -12.85 0.66
N LYS A 16 -6.68 -12.28 1.64
CA LYS A 16 -7.76 -12.98 2.36
C LYS A 16 -9.02 -13.03 1.48
N LYS A 17 -9.41 -14.23 1.02
CA LYS A 17 -10.66 -14.45 0.27
C LYS A 17 -11.87 -14.01 1.11
N GLY A 18 -12.77 -13.20 0.54
CA GLY A 18 -14.07 -12.84 1.15
C GLY A 18 -14.18 -11.45 1.79
N ARG A 19 -13.12 -10.64 1.86
CA ARG A 19 -13.24 -9.23 2.31
C ARG A 19 -13.97 -8.40 1.25
N LYS A 20 -15.17 -7.90 1.59
CA LYS A 20 -15.92 -6.92 0.78
C LYS A 20 -15.43 -5.47 0.97
N GLU A 21 -14.64 -5.21 2.00
CA GLU A 21 -14.15 -3.86 2.35
C GLU A 21 -12.90 -3.47 1.57
N LYS A 22 -12.76 -2.15 1.34
CA LYS A 22 -11.56 -1.55 0.73
C LYS A 22 -10.33 -1.93 1.57
N ASN A 23 -9.39 -2.68 1.01
CA ASN A 23 -8.11 -2.97 1.67
C ASN A 23 -7.15 -1.78 1.49
N LEU A 24 -7.52 -0.65 2.08
CA LEU A 24 -6.77 0.59 2.04
C LEU A 24 -5.34 0.44 2.59
N PRO A 25 -5.09 -0.27 3.72
CA PRO A 25 -3.73 -0.50 4.21
C PRO A 25 -2.82 -1.19 3.19
N ARG A 26 -3.35 -2.19 2.46
CA ARG A 26 -2.62 -2.86 1.39
C ARG A 26 -2.28 -1.94 0.24
N TRP A 27 -3.20 -1.05 -0.14
CA TRP A 27 -2.94 -0.09 -1.21
C TRP A 27 -1.86 0.91 -0.81
N PHE A 28 -1.90 1.42 0.44
CA PHE A 28 -0.84 2.25 1.00
C PHE A 28 0.52 1.54 0.93
N ALA A 29 0.60 0.30 1.42
CA ALA A 29 1.83 -0.46 1.41
C ALA A 29 2.38 -0.67 -0.01
N ILE A 30 1.53 -1.05 -0.97
CA ILE A 30 1.94 -1.22 -2.38
C ILE A 30 2.50 0.10 -2.95
N LYS A 31 1.80 1.21 -2.72
CA LYS A 31 2.20 2.53 -3.23
C LYS A 31 3.52 3.00 -2.62
N LEU A 32 3.69 2.86 -1.31
CA LEU A 32 4.92 3.21 -0.61
C LEU A 32 6.09 2.32 -1.06
N CYS A 33 5.89 1.01 -1.22
CA CYS A 33 6.92 0.14 -1.78
C CYS A 33 7.29 0.60 -3.20
N GLN A 34 6.33 0.89 -4.06
CA GLN A 34 6.58 1.37 -5.42
C GLN A 34 7.40 2.67 -5.42
N ASP A 35 7.02 3.65 -4.61
CA ASP A 35 7.63 4.98 -4.58
C ASP A 35 9.01 5.00 -3.91
N LEU A 36 9.22 4.18 -2.87
CA LEU A 36 10.46 4.18 -2.09
C LEU A 36 11.54 3.23 -2.61
N THR A 37 11.15 2.13 -3.26
CA THR A 37 12.10 1.08 -3.69
C THR A 37 12.39 1.09 -5.19
N GLY A 38 11.53 1.73 -5.99
CA GLY A 38 11.63 1.70 -7.46
C GLY A 38 11.34 0.33 -8.09
N LEU A 39 10.80 -0.63 -7.32
CA LEU A 39 10.43 -1.95 -7.84
C LEU A 39 9.39 -1.85 -8.95
N ASN A 40 9.54 -2.69 -9.97
CA ASN A 40 8.56 -2.81 -11.04
C ASN A 40 7.29 -3.54 -10.57
N LEU A 41 6.21 -3.45 -11.35
CA LEU A 41 4.91 -4.01 -10.98
C LEU A 41 4.92 -5.54 -10.80
N GLN A 42 5.81 -6.25 -11.49
CA GLN A 42 5.92 -7.70 -11.37
C GLN A 42 6.61 -8.08 -10.06
N ALA A 43 7.70 -7.41 -9.70
CA ALA A 43 8.37 -7.62 -8.42
C ALA A 43 7.44 -7.29 -7.22
N LEU A 44 6.61 -6.24 -7.35
CA LEU A 44 5.57 -5.95 -6.37
C LEU A 44 4.49 -7.04 -6.33
N ALA A 45 4.17 -7.67 -7.46
CA ALA A 45 3.20 -8.78 -7.46
C ALA A 45 3.70 -9.95 -6.61
N ASP A 46 4.99 -10.27 -6.73
CA ASP A 46 5.64 -11.33 -5.97
C ASP A 46 5.68 -11.01 -4.46
N VAL A 47 6.09 -9.78 -4.09
CA VAL A 47 6.14 -9.31 -2.68
C VAL A 47 4.77 -9.37 -2.02
N PHE A 48 3.72 -8.97 -2.74
CA PHE A 48 2.35 -8.96 -2.22
C PHE A 48 1.61 -10.26 -2.52
N ASN A 49 2.27 -11.32 -2.99
CA ASN A 49 1.67 -12.61 -3.27
C ASN A 49 0.36 -12.51 -4.07
N VAL A 50 0.37 -11.71 -5.15
CA VAL A 50 -0.73 -11.62 -6.12
C VAL A 50 -0.31 -12.22 -7.45
N GLU A 51 -1.24 -12.95 -8.06
CA GLU A 51 -0.98 -13.73 -9.26
C GLU A 51 -0.55 -12.89 -10.48
N HIS A 52 -1.04 -11.64 -10.57
CA HIS A 52 -0.77 -10.78 -11.71
C HIS A 52 -0.44 -9.34 -11.28
N TYR A 53 0.57 -8.76 -11.94
CA TYR A 53 0.95 -7.35 -11.81
C TYR A 53 -0.24 -6.39 -12.05
N SER A 54 -1.25 -6.82 -12.83
CA SER A 54 -2.47 -6.04 -13.06
C SER A 54 -3.25 -5.76 -11.78
N ALA A 55 -3.15 -6.62 -10.76
CA ALA A 55 -3.73 -6.39 -9.45
C ALA A 55 -3.01 -5.25 -8.71
N ILE A 56 -1.68 -5.16 -8.83
CA ILE A 56 -0.87 -4.05 -8.31
C ILE A 56 -1.25 -2.74 -9.00
N SER A 57 -1.28 -2.73 -10.34
CA SER A 57 -1.68 -1.57 -11.14
C SER A 57 -3.07 -1.05 -10.75
N LYS A 58 -4.06 -1.95 -10.61
CA LYS A 58 -5.42 -1.59 -10.18
C LYS A 58 -5.46 -1.03 -8.76
N ALA A 59 -4.68 -1.59 -7.82
CA ALA A 59 -4.62 -1.11 -6.44
C ALA A 59 -4.05 0.31 -6.38
N VAL A 60 -2.93 0.56 -7.06
CA VAL A 60 -2.31 1.89 -7.15
C VAL A 60 -3.24 2.88 -7.83
N GLY A 61 -3.87 2.50 -8.94
CA GLY A 61 -4.84 3.36 -9.64
C GLY A 61 -6.00 3.77 -8.75
N ARG A 62 -6.60 2.82 -8.00
CA ARG A 62 -7.68 3.11 -7.06
C ARG A 62 -7.25 4.04 -5.93
N LEU A 63 -6.05 3.85 -5.39
CA LEU A 63 -5.51 4.73 -4.36
C LEU A 63 -5.25 6.14 -4.89
N ASN A 64 -4.66 6.26 -6.09
CA ASN A 64 -4.40 7.56 -6.71
C ASN A 64 -5.69 8.34 -6.95
N THR A 65 -6.76 7.69 -7.43
CA THR A 65 -8.09 8.31 -7.53
C THR A 65 -8.58 8.77 -6.16
N LEU A 66 -8.47 7.90 -5.13
CA LEU A 66 -8.94 8.21 -3.79
C LEU A 66 -8.15 9.36 -3.12
N ILE A 67 -6.85 9.49 -3.40
CA ILE A 67 -6.00 10.59 -2.93
C ILE A 67 -6.47 11.94 -3.50
N VAL A 68 -6.95 11.95 -4.75
CA VAL A 68 -7.50 13.15 -5.39
C VAL A 68 -8.87 13.50 -4.79
N GLU A 69 -9.70 12.49 -4.52
CA GLU A 69 -11.05 12.66 -3.99
C GLU A 69 -11.09 13.00 -2.49
N ASP A 70 -10.19 12.43 -1.68
CA ASP A 70 -10.15 12.57 -0.22
C ASP A 70 -8.78 13.03 0.28
N LYS A 71 -8.71 14.30 0.69
CA LYS A 71 -7.49 14.90 1.27
C LYS A 71 -7.02 14.21 2.54
N LYS A 72 -7.90 13.54 3.30
CA LYS A 72 -7.50 12.79 4.50
C LYS A 72 -6.66 11.57 4.12
N VAL A 73 -7.01 10.89 3.03
CA VAL A 73 -6.26 9.75 2.51
C VAL A 73 -4.88 10.19 2.05
N LYS A 74 -4.78 11.34 1.38
CA LYS A 74 -3.49 11.95 1.04
C LYS A 74 -2.64 12.23 2.29
N LEU A 75 -3.22 12.91 3.28
CA LEU A 75 -2.51 13.25 4.51
C LEU A 75 -2.05 12.00 5.28
N GLN A 76 -2.81 10.91 5.22
CA GLN A 76 -2.40 9.62 5.77
C GLN A 76 -1.20 9.03 5.01
N LEU A 77 -1.17 9.11 3.67
CA LEU A 77 -0.02 8.65 2.87
C LEU A 77 1.24 9.42 3.24
N ASP A 78 1.14 10.74 3.26
CA ASP A 78 2.27 11.64 3.50
C ASP A 78 2.86 11.37 4.90
N LYS A 79 2.01 11.25 5.92
CA LYS A 79 2.44 10.90 7.29
C LYS A 79 3.11 9.53 7.37
N LEU A 80 2.56 8.51 6.70
CA LEU A 80 3.15 7.18 6.65
C LEU A 80 4.55 7.22 6.03
N GLN A 81 4.69 7.95 4.92
CA GLN A 81 5.96 8.11 4.24
C GLN A 81 6.99 8.82 5.12
N ASP A 82 6.61 9.93 5.76
CA ASP A 82 7.47 10.70 6.66
C ASP A 82 7.93 9.85 7.87
N CYS A 83 7.03 9.05 8.45
CA CYS A 83 7.35 8.13 9.53
C CYS A 83 8.39 7.09 9.09
N LEU A 84 8.18 6.44 7.94
CA LEU A 84 9.11 5.45 7.40
C LEU A 84 10.49 6.06 7.13
N MET A 85 10.53 7.25 6.52
CA MET A 85 11.80 7.95 6.27
C MET A 85 12.50 8.38 7.56
N SER A 86 11.76 8.71 8.62
CA SER A 86 12.33 9.08 9.92
C SER A 86 12.86 7.90 10.72
N GLU A 87 12.28 6.71 10.54
CA GLU A 87 12.76 5.46 11.15
C GLU A 87 14.01 4.92 10.43
N VAL A 88 14.13 5.15 9.12
CA VAL A 88 15.29 4.74 8.29
C VAL A 88 16.41 5.79 8.34
N LYS A 89 16.67 6.40 9.51
CA LYS A 89 17.89 7.22 9.70
C LYS A 89 19.13 6.34 9.48
N ILE A 90 19.64 6.37 8.26
CA ILE A 90 21.02 6.03 7.88
C ILE A 90 21.87 7.26 8.14
#